data_AF-A0AAV7VTP1-F1
#
_entry.id   AF-A0AAV7VTP1-F1
#
_cell.length_a   1.000
_cell.length_b   1.000
_cell.length_c   1.000
_cell.angle_alpha   90.00
_cell.angle_beta   90.00
_cell.angle_gamma   90.00
#
_symmetry.space_group_name_H-M   'P 1'
#
loop_
_entity.id
_entity.type
_entity.pdbx_description
1 polymer ?
#
loop_
_entity_poly.entity_id
_entity_poly.type
_entity_poly.pdbx_seq_one_letter_code
_entity_poly.pdbx_strand_id
1 'polypeptide(L)'
;AVEWKCDETTRRACFSKGKSKDECQNYIRVLLISGDRLFTCGTNAFTPICTNRTLSNLTEIHDQISGMARCPYSPQHNSTALLTSSGELYAATAMDFPGRDPAIYRSLGGLPPLRTAQYNSKWLN
;
A
#
# COMPACT_ATOMS: atom_id res chain seq x y z
N ALA A 1 2.65 7.43 -20.27
CA ALA A 1 2.68 6.29 -19.33
C ALA A 1 3.87 6.47 -18.39
N VAL A 2 3.75 6.08 -17.12
CA VAL A 2 4.86 6.12 -16.15
C VAL A 2 5.25 4.70 -15.76
N GLU A 3 6.55 4.42 -15.68
CA GLU A 3 7.05 3.17 -15.12
C GLU A 3 7.35 3.35 -13.62
N TRP A 4 6.88 2.43 -12.78
CA TRP A 4 7.15 2.44 -11.34
C TRP A 4 7.57 1.06 -10.86
N LYS A 5 8.83 0.73 -11.10
CA LYS A 5 9.46 -0.55 -10.71
C LYS A 5 10.02 -0.46 -9.29
N CYS A 6 10.15 -1.60 -8.62
CA CYS A 6 10.94 -1.69 -7.39
C CYS A 6 12.44 -1.61 -7.72
N ASP A 7 13.25 -1.09 -6.79
CA ASP A 7 14.70 -1.10 -6.94
C ASP A 7 15.29 -2.52 -6.76
N GLU A 8 16.53 -2.71 -7.24
CA GLU A 8 17.21 -4.01 -7.20
C GLU A 8 17.45 -4.52 -5.78
N THR A 9 17.68 -3.64 -4.80
CA THR A 9 17.93 -4.03 -3.41
C THR A 9 16.65 -4.58 -2.79
N THR A 10 15.53 -3.87 -2.96
CA THR A 10 14.21 -4.32 -2.51
C THR A 10 13.82 -5.65 -3.18
N ARG A 11 14.07 -5.78 -4.49
CA ARG A 11 13.79 -7.02 -5.22
C ARG A 11 14.63 -8.20 -4.72
N ARG A 12 15.92 -8.00 -4.47
CA ARG A 12 16.81 -9.03 -3.88
C ARG A 12 16.35 -9.44 -2.49
N ALA A 13 15.94 -8.48 -1.65
CA ALA A 13 15.43 -8.77 -0.33
C ALA A 13 14.14 -9.62 -0.37
N CYS A 14 13.28 -9.40 -1.36
CA CYS A 14 12.10 -10.24 -1.60
C CYS A 14 12.49 -11.68 -1.96
N PHE A 15 13.50 -11.88 -2.82
CA PHE A 15 14.02 -13.22 -3.14
C PHE A 15 14.64 -13.93 -1.95
N SER A 16 15.41 -13.21 -1.12
CA SER A 16 15.98 -13.78 0.11
C SER A 16 14.92 -14.26 1.10
N LYS A 17 13.67 -13.79 0.98
CA LYS A 17 12.50 -14.25 1.75
C LYS A 17 11.73 -15.39 1.08
N GLY A 18 12.26 -15.98 0.00
CA GLY A 18 11.71 -17.17 -0.66
C GLY A 18 10.59 -16.91 -1.66
N LYS A 19 10.43 -15.67 -2.15
CA LYS A 19 9.41 -15.31 -3.13
C LYS A 19 9.88 -15.50 -4.57
N SER A 20 8.94 -15.76 -5.47
CA SER A 20 9.24 -15.99 -6.90
C SER A 20 9.59 -14.72 -7.65
N LYS A 21 10.21 -14.86 -8.84
CA LYS A 21 10.51 -13.75 -9.76
C LYS A 21 9.28 -12.91 -10.08
N ASP A 22 8.16 -13.56 -10.30
CA ASP A 22 6.91 -12.90 -10.64
C ASP A 22 6.34 -12.17 -9.42
N GLU A 23 6.34 -12.79 -8.24
CA GLU A 23 5.90 -12.14 -7.00
C GLU A 23 6.73 -10.89 -6.62
N CYS A 24 8.04 -10.89 -6.88
CA CYS A 24 8.95 -9.79 -6.53
C CYS A 24 8.97 -8.65 -7.56
N GLN A 25 7.79 -8.18 -7.95
CA GLN A 25 7.61 -6.96 -8.75
C GLN A 25 6.81 -5.91 -7.95
N ASN A 26 6.68 -4.71 -8.51
CA ASN A 26 5.76 -3.71 -7.97
C ASN A 26 4.39 -3.83 -8.65
N TYR A 27 3.41 -4.38 -7.93
CA TYR A 27 2.02 -4.48 -8.40
C TYR A 27 1.20 -3.36 -7.79
N ILE A 28 0.56 -2.55 -8.63
CA ILE A 28 -0.32 -1.47 -8.15
C ILE A 28 -1.61 -2.09 -7.60
N ARG A 29 -1.91 -1.80 -6.33
CA ARG A 29 -3.09 -2.36 -5.61
C ARG A 29 -4.00 -1.28 -5.06
N VAL A 30 -3.52 -0.04 -4.99
CA VAL A 30 -4.32 1.13 -4.62
C VAL A 30 -4.08 2.23 -5.65
N LEU A 31 -5.17 2.81 -6.15
CA LEU A 31 -5.17 3.90 -7.11
C LEU A 31 -6.39 4.78 -6.82
N LEU A 32 -6.18 5.92 -6.17
CA LEU A 32 -7.23 6.81 -5.69
C LEU A 32 -6.98 8.22 -6.21
N ILE A 33 -8.02 8.85 -6.74
CA ILE A 33 -7.97 10.21 -7.29
C ILE A 33 -8.70 11.15 -6.34
N SER A 34 -8.09 12.29 -6.03
CA SER A 34 -8.71 13.38 -5.27
C SER A 34 -8.30 14.71 -5.89
N GLY A 35 -9.24 15.38 -6.56
CA GLY A 35 -8.95 16.58 -7.34
C GLY A 35 -7.96 16.30 -8.48
N ASP A 36 -6.85 17.01 -8.50
CA ASP A 36 -5.75 16.84 -9.45
C ASP A 36 -4.66 15.86 -8.97
N ARG A 37 -4.82 15.29 -7.77
CA ARG A 37 -3.85 14.39 -7.15
C ARG A 37 -4.23 12.92 -7.33
N LEU A 38 -3.20 12.11 -7.54
CA LEU A 38 -3.26 10.66 -7.59
C LEU A 38 -2.49 10.08 -6.40
N PHE A 39 -3.20 9.45 -5.47
CA PHE A 39 -2.62 8.63 -4.41
C PHE A 39 -2.57 7.18 -4.89
N THR A 40 -1.38 6.61 -5.01
CA THR A 40 -1.20 5.24 -5.51
C THR A 40 -0.23 4.45 -4.68
N CYS A 41 -0.56 3.18 -4.42
CA CYS A 41 0.29 2.25 -3.70
C CYS A 41 0.52 0.98 -4.50
N GLY A 42 1.73 0.44 -4.37
CA GLY A 42 2.07 -0.86 -4.92
C GLY A 42 2.79 -1.75 -3.92
N THR A 43 2.78 -3.05 -4.18
CA THR A 43 3.41 -4.08 -3.34
C THR A 43 4.91 -3.92 -3.22
N ASN A 44 5.55 -3.32 -4.23
CA ASN A 44 6.98 -3.02 -4.31
C ASN A 44 7.84 -4.19 -3.81
N ALA A 45 7.65 -5.35 -4.43
CA ALA A 45 8.31 -6.61 -4.06
C ALA A 45 8.21 -6.91 -2.55
N PHE A 46 6.97 -7.03 -2.04
CA PHE A 46 6.67 -7.30 -0.63
C PHE A 46 7.29 -6.27 0.33
N THR A 47 7.39 -5.01 -0.10
CA THR A 47 7.81 -3.86 0.70
C THR A 47 6.94 -2.66 0.29
N PRO A 48 5.63 -2.69 0.60
CA PRO A 48 4.65 -1.82 -0.02
C PRO A 48 4.96 -0.34 0.23
N ILE A 49 4.78 0.48 -0.81
CA ILE A 49 5.00 1.92 -0.80
C ILE A 49 3.81 2.63 -1.44
N CYS A 50 3.54 3.85 -0.98
CA CYS A 50 2.55 4.74 -1.57
C CYS A 50 3.20 6.04 -2.03
N THR A 51 2.66 6.64 -3.08
CA THR A 51 3.12 7.92 -3.63
C THR A 51 1.95 8.84 -3.91
N ASN A 52 2.17 10.14 -3.78
CA ASN A 52 1.30 11.19 -4.30
C ASN A 52 1.92 11.79 -5.57
N ARG A 53 1.12 11.92 -6.62
CA ARG A 53 1.52 12.48 -7.92
C ARG A 53 0.44 13.42 -8.44
N THR A 54 0.78 14.31 -9.36
CA THR A 54 -0.23 15.12 -10.08
C THR A 54 -0.69 14.37 -11.33
N LEU A 55 -2.00 14.40 -11.62
CA LEU A 55 -2.56 13.74 -12.80
C LEU A 55 -1.99 14.26 -14.12
N SER A 56 -1.63 15.55 -14.19
CA SER A 56 -0.99 16.16 -15.37
C SER A 56 0.45 15.70 -15.59
N ASN A 57 1.15 15.28 -14.54
CA ASN A 57 2.52 14.78 -14.62
C ASN A 57 2.74 13.62 -13.63
N LEU A 58 2.49 12.40 -14.09
CA LEU A 58 2.65 11.18 -13.29
C LEU A 58 4.13 10.82 -13.02
N THR A 59 5.10 11.50 -13.62
CA THR A 59 6.53 11.22 -13.38
C THR A 59 7.06 11.87 -12.12
N GLU A 60 6.44 12.97 -11.69
CA GLU A 60 6.82 13.71 -10.50
C GLU A 60 6.16 13.10 -9.26
N ILE A 61 6.98 12.70 -8.29
CA ILE A 61 6.54 12.17 -7.01
C ILE A 61 6.65 13.29 -5.99
N HIS A 62 5.50 13.76 -5.48
CA HIS A 62 5.44 14.79 -4.44
C HIS A 62 5.81 14.23 -3.08
N ASP A 63 5.20 13.09 -2.74
CA ASP A 63 5.44 12.40 -1.48
C ASP A 63 5.60 10.91 -1.72
N GLN A 64 6.44 10.27 -0.90
CA GLN A 64 6.54 8.83 -0.80
C GLN A 64 6.43 8.41 0.67
N ILE A 65 5.49 7.52 0.97
CA ILE A 65 5.24 7.02 2.32
C ILE A 65 5.17 5.50 2.35
N SER A 66 5.29 4.93 3.55
CA SER A 66 5.11 3.49 3.74
C SER A 66 3.71 3.04 3.31
N GLY A 67 3.63 1.94 2.57
CA GLY A 67 2.38 1.29 2.20
C GLY A 67 1.88 0.28 3.24
N MET A 68 2.61 0.08 4.34
CA MET A 68 2.15 -0.77 5.46
C MET A 68 0.77 -0.31 5.92
N ALA A 69 -0.15 -1.27 6.08
CA ALA A 69 -1.57 -1.06 6.41
C ALA A 69 -2.41 -0.28 5.38
N ARG A 70 -1.82 0.11 4.24
CA ARG A 70 -2.49 0.85 3.15
C ARG A 70 -2.59 0.03 1.87
N CYS A 71 -1.60 -0.85 1.65
CA CYS A 71 -1.44 -1.69 0.49
C CYS A 71 -0.91 -3.06 0.94
N PRO A 72 -1.34 -4.17 0.34
CA PRO A 72 -0.85 -5.49 0.71
C PRO A 72 0.62 -5.66 0.32
N TYR A 73 1.30 -6.55 1.03
CA TYR A 73 2.65 -7.02 0.69
C TYR A 73 2.61 -7.95 -0.52
N SER A 74 1.67 -8.89 -0.51
CA SER A 74 1.49 -9.89 -1.55
C SER A 74 0.58 -9.37 -2.68
N PRO A 75 0.96 -9.53 -3.96
CA PRO A 75 0.09 -9.15 -5.07
C PRO A 75 -1.19 -10.00 -5.17
N GLN A 76 -1.21 -11.19 -4.55
CA GLN A 76 -2.37 -12.07 -4.50
C GLN A 76 -3.38 -11.70 -3.41
N HIS A 77 -3.02 -10.83 -2.46
CA HIS A 77 -3.95 -10.42 -1.40
C HIS A 77 -4.90 -9.34 -1.90
N ASN A 78 -6.17 -9.50 -1.53
CA ASN A 78 -7.19 -8.49 -1.75
C ASN A 78 -7.02 -7.34 -0.76
N SER A 79 -7.39 -6.15 -1.20
CA SER A 79 -7.40 -4.95 -0.38
C SER A 79 -8.45 -3.98 -0.87
N THR A 80 -8.99 -3.19 0.04
CA THR A 80 -9.90 -2.08 -0.27
C THR A 80 -9.31 -0.81 0.33
N ALA A 81 -9.39 0.30 -0.39
CA ALA A 81 -8.96 1.60 0.10
C ALA A 81 -9.91 2.70 -0.38
N LEU A 82 -10.07 3.72 0.46
CA LEU A 82 -10.89 4.91 0.21
C LEU A 82 -10.17 6.13 0.78
N LEU A 83 -10.06 7.18 -0.02
CA LEU A 83 -9.56 8.48 0.41
C LEU A 83 -10.76 9.44 0.53
N THR A 84 -10.95 10.03 1.70
CA THR A 84 -12.04 10.99 1.94
C THR A 84 -11.71 12.35 1.36
N SER A 85 -12.73 13.21 1.20
CA SER A 85 -12.55 14.62 0.85
C SER A 85 -11.79 15.41 1.92
N SER A 86 -11.80 14.95 3.19
CA SER A 86 -11.00 15.49 4.29
C SER A 86 -9.53 15.02 4.27
N GLY A 87 -9.14 14.15 3.34
CA GLY A 87 -7.77 13.65 3.18
C GLY A 87 -7.41 12.46 4.09
N GLU A 88 -8.38 11.81 4.73
CA GLU A 88 -8.18 10.60 5.51
C GLU A 88 -8.24 9.37 4.61
N LEU A 89 -7.26 8.47 4.76
CA LEU A 89 -7.23 7.19 4.06
C LEU A 89 -7.73 6.09 4.98
N TYR A 90 -8.80 5.43 4.55
CA TYR A 90 -9.29 4.19 5.13
C TYR A 90 -8.86 3.03 4.23
N ALA A 91 -8.23 2.02 4.80
CA ALA A 91 -7.77 0.85 4.07
C ALA A 91 -8.07 -0.44 4.85
N ALA A 92 -8.43 -1.50 4.14
CA ALA A 92 -8.57 -2.84 4.66
C ALA A 92 -7.59 -3.75 3.90
N THR A 93 -6.58 -4.26 4.60
CA THR A 93 -5.52 -5.10 4.02
C THR A 93 -4.81 -5.89 5.12
N ALA A 94 -4.00 -6.86 4.72
CA ALA A 94 -2.97 -7.43 5.58
C ALA A 94 -1.85 -6.41 5.87
N MET A 95 -1.47 -6.29 7.15
CA MET A 95 -0.42 -5.38 7.62
C MET A 95 0.98 -6.01 7.67
N ASP A 96 1.09 -7.33 7.56
CA ASP A 96 2.33 -8.07 7.69
C ASP A 96 2.69 -8.86 6.43
N PHE A 97 3.95 -9.25 6.32
CA PHE A 97 4.48 -9.98 5.17
C PHE A 97 3.78 -11.34 4.94
N PRO A 98 3.53 -12.18 5.97
CA PRO A 98 2.77 -13.42 5.82
C PRO A 98 1.29 -13.24 5.51
N GLY A 99 0.70 -12.07 5.75
CA GLY A 99 -0.73 -11.83 5.62
C GLY A 99 -1.59 -12.35 6.76
N ARG A 100 -1.04 -12.46 7.97
CA ARG A 100 -1.73 -12.99 9.16
C ARG A 100 -2.32 -11.89 10.06
N ASP A 101 -1.99 -10.63 9.81
CA ASP A 101 -2.53 -9.48 10.54
C ASP A 101 -3.46 -8.64 9.64
N PRO A 102 -4.70 -9.09 9.39
CA PRO A 102 -5.68 -8.28 8.69
C PRO A 102 -6.14 -7.12 9.57
N ALA A 103 -6.26 -5.93 8.99
CA ALA A 103 -6.76 -4.77 9.70
C ALA A 103 -7.60 -3.87 8.82
N ILE A 104 -8.59 -3.21 9.44
CA ILE A 104 -9.15 -1.97 8.92
C ILE A 104 -8.37 -0.83 9.60
N TYR A 105 -7.79 0.03 8.80
CA TYR A 105 -6.84 1.06 9.20
C TYR A 105 -7.26 2.43 8.67
N ARG A 106 -7.27 3.43 9.54
CA ARG A 106 -7.39 4.84 9.17
C ARG A 106 -6.06 5.53 9.40
N SER A 107 -5.58 6.28 8.42
CA SER A 107 -4.39 7.13 8.54
C SER A 107 -4.46 8.34 7.62
N LEU A 108 -3.39 9.14 7.59
CA LEU A 108 -3.37 10.45 6.94
C LEU A 108 -4.40 11.40 7.58
N GLY A 109 -4.59 12.57 6.98
CA GLY A 109 -5.41 13.63 7.57
C GLY A 109 -4.80 14.22 8.85
N GLY A 110 -5.63 14.88 9.65
CA GLY A 110 -5.21 15.56 10.89
C GLY A 110 -5.36 14.74 12.17
N LEU A 111 -5.97 13.55 12.11
CA LEU A 111 -6.24 12.72 13.29
C LEU A 111 -5.19 11.61 13.46
N PRO A 112 -4.97 11.14 14.70
CA PRO A 112 -4.13 9.98 14.94
C PRO A 112 -4.61 8.75 14.15
N PRO A 113 -3.68 7.91 13.67
CA PRO A 113 -4.04 6.67 13.01
C PRO A 113 -4.81 5.72 13.94
N LEU A 114 -5.76 4.98 13.39
CA LEU A 114 -6.56 4.00 14.11
C LEU A 114 -6.52 2.66 13.39
N ARG A 115 -6.51 1.56 14.14
CA ARG A 115 -6.64 0.20 13.59
C ARG A 115 -7.64 -0.63 14.40
N THR A 116 -8.21 -1.66 13.78
CA THR A 116 -8.89 -2.74 14.49
C THR A 116 -7.94 -3.48 15.43
N ALA A 117 -8.49 -4.09 16.49
CA ALA A 117 -7.72 -4.83 17.47
C ALA A 117 -6.92 -5.97 16.81
N GLN A 118 -5.62 -6.05 17.12
CA GLN A 118 -4.70 -7.03 16.55
C GLN A 118 -4.99 -8.43 17.13
N TYR A 119 -4.93 -9.46 16.28
CA TYR A 119 -5.10 -10.88 16.65
C TYR A 119 -6.37 -11.16 17.46
N ASN A 120 -7.47 -10.47 17.15
CA ASN A 120 -8.75 -10.63 17.82
C ASN A 120 -9.83 -11.05 16.82
N SER A 121 -10.14 -12.34 16.81
CA SER A 121 -11.13 -12.94 15.91
C SER A 121 -12.57 -12.45 16.13
N LYS A 122 -12.87 -11.78 17.26
CA LYS A 122 -14.16 -11.11 17.46
C LYS A 122 -14.29 -9.82 16.65
N TRP A 123 -13.18 -9.29 16.15
CA TRP A 123 -13.15 -8.11 15.28
C TRP A 123 -13.03 -8.50 13.82
N LEU A 124 -12.01 -9.29 13.46
CA LEU A 124 -11.75 -9.77 12.11
C LEU A 124 -11.21 -11.21 12.21
N ASN A 125 -11.79 -12.13 11.44
CA ASN A 125 -11.44 -13.56 11.39
C ASN A 125 -11.03 -13.95 9.97
#